data_AF-A0A1V4ZL06-F1
#
_entry.id   AF-A0A1V4ZL06-F1
#
_cell.length_a   1.000
_cell.length_b   1.000
_cell.length_c   1.000
_cell.angle_alpha   90.00
_cell.angle_beta   90.00
_cell.angle_gamma   90.00
#
_symmetry.space_group_name_H-M   'P 1'
#
loop_
_entity.id
_entity.type
_entity.pdbx_description
1 polymer ?
#
loop_
_entity_poly.entity_id
_entity_poly.type
_entity_poly.pdbx_seq_one_letter_code
_entity_poly.pdbx_strand_id
1 'polypeptide(L)'
;MPRSYKDFKIYGCFTLNRLVSELGIDLYQEGLEEKLDRLLPSEHGISKEEVKHEIMSNHFMTNKVLENLQEEGLVEIRQREGRYEVVITKAGVLYIRKYNEFFFQLYEEQIRQHYRYRGLPTWARTMDK
;
A
#
# COMPACT_ATOMS: atom_id res chain seq x y z
N MET A 1 -18.26 -20.59 -10.22
CA MET A 1 -17.67 -19.26 -10.47
C MET A 1 -16.20 -19.33 -10.06
N PRO A 2 -15.23 -19.05 -10.93
CA PRO A 2 -13.84 -19.21 -10.55
C PRO A 2 -13.50 -18.17 -9.46
N ARG A 3 -13.15 -18.68 -8.28
CA ARG A 3 -12.61 -17.95 -7.12
C ARG A 3 -11.21 -17.45 -7.48
N SER A 4 -10.94 -16.13 -7.51
CA SER A 4 -9.57 -15.54 -7.39
C SER A 4 -9.53 -14.00 -7.68
N TYR A 5 -10.31 -13.18 -6.97
CA TYR A 5 -10.27 -11.69 -7.13
C TYR A 5 -9.95 -10.92 -5.86
N LYS A 6 -10.02 -11.56 -4.69
CA LYS A 6 -9.17 -11.16 -3.57
C LYS A 6 -7.76 -11.53 -4.02
N ASP A 7 -6.88 -10.55 -4.19
CA ASP A 7 -5.51 -10.61 -3.67
C ASP A 7 -4.54 -9.67 -4.38
N PHE A 8 -4.59 -9.47 -5.71
CA PHE A 8 -3.57 -8.67 -6.40
C PHE A 8 -3.51 -7.21 -5.95
N LYS A 9 -4.66 -6.53 -5.89
CA LYS A 9 -4.72 -5.14 -5.42
C LYS A 9 -4.32 -5.02 -3.95
N ILE A 10 -4.71 -5.99 -3.12
CA ILE A 10 -4.38 -6.01 -1.69
C ILE A 10 -2.88 -6.25 -1.49
N TYR A 11 -2.30 -7.24 -2.17
CA TYR A 11 -0.86 -7.50 -2.16
C TYR A 11 -0.06 -6.33 -2.73
N GLY A 12 -0.57 -5.70 -3.78
CA GLY A 12 -0.02 -4.44 -4.30
C GLY A 12 0.02 -3.36 -3.22
N CYS A 13 -1.06 -3.18 -2.47
CA CYS A 13 -1.12 -2.21 -1.38
C CYS A 13 -0.22 -2.55 -0.21
N PHE A 14 -0.09 -3.82 0.17
CA PHE A 14 0.88 -4.26 1.18
C PHE A 14 2.31 -3.95 0.74
N THR A 15 2.63 -4.24 -0.52
CA THR A 15 3.94 -3.92 -1.10
C THR A 15 4.22 -2.41 -1.07
N LEU A 16 3.26 -1.58 -1.50
CA LEU A 16 3.40 -0.13 -1.49
C LEU A 16 3.50 0.45 -0.08
N ASN A 17 2.70 -0.05 0.87
CA ASN A 17 2.81 0.36 2.27
C ASN A 17 4.16 -0.03 2.89
N ARG A 18 4.70 -1.21 2.55
CA ARG A 18 6.02 -1.64 2.99
C ARG A 18 7.13 -0.74 2.43
N LEU A 19 7.04 -0.35 1.14
CA LEU A 19 7.97 0.57 0.50
C LEU A 19 7.93 1.97 1.11
N VAL A 20 6.73 2.50 1.36
CA VAL A 20 6.53 3.80 2.04
C VAL A 20 7.11 3.78 3.45
N SER A 21 6.89 2.67 4.18
CA SER A 21 7.42 2.46 5.53
C SER A 21 8.95 2.38 5.53
N GLU A 22 9.55 1.68 4.56
CA GLU A 22 11.00 1.60 4.40
C GLU A 22 11.64 2.97 4.18
N LEU A 23 10.97 3.85 3.43
CA LEU A 23 11.42 5.22 3.19
C LEU A 23 11.08 6.19 4.33
N GLY A 24 10.36 5.75 5.37
CA GLY A 24 9.90 6.61 6.46
C GLY A 24 8.94 7.72 5.99
N ILE A 25 8.22 7.51 4.89
CA ILE A 25 7.30 8.51 4.33
C ILE A 25 6.02 8.52 5.15
N ASP A 26 5.73 9.64 5.81
CA ASP A 26 4.40 9.91 6.35
C ASP A 26 3.44 10.30 5.21
N LEU A 27 2.46 9.44 4.93
CA LEU A 27 1.46 9.63 3.87
C LEU A 27 0.48 10.77 4.13
N TYR A 28 0.33 11.19 5.38
CA TYR A 28 -0.67 12.19 5.77
C TYR A 28 -0.05 13.52 6.19
N GLN A 29 1.26 13.67 6.02
CA GLN A 29 1.94 14.94 6.28
C GLN A 29 1.46 16.05 5.33
N GLU A 30 1.47 17.27 5.83
CA GLU A 30 1.17 18.46 5.03
C GLU A 30 2.22 18.67 3.93
N GLY A 31 1.78 18.99 2.72
CA GLY A 31 2.64 19.24 1.56
C GLY A 31 3.42 18.00 1.09
N LEU A 32 2.85 16.80 1.25
CA LEU A 32 3.50 15.54 0.83
C LEU A 32 3.95 15.62 -0.64
N GLU A 33 3.06 16.01 -1.54
CA GLU A 33 3.31 15.93 -2.99
C GLU A 33 4.47 16.82 -3.45
N GLU A 34 4.64 18.01 -2.87
CA GLU A 34 5.80 18.87 -3.16
C GLU A 34 7.10 18.33 -2.54
N LYS A 35 7.00 17.61 -1.42
CA LYS A 35 8.15 17.00 -0.73
C LYS A 35 8.62 15.71 -1.40
N LEU A 36 7.74 14.99 -2.09
CA LEU A 36 8.08 13.70 -2.73
C LEU A 36 9.26 13.81 -3.70
N ASP A 37 9.37 14.91 -4.43
CA ASP A 37 10.48 15.14 -5.37
C ASP A 37 11.84 15.21 -4.66
N ARG A 38 11.87 15.51 -3.35
CA ARG A 38 13.07 15.51 -2.51
C ARG A 38 13.27 14.22 -1.73
N LEU A 39 12.20 13.48 -1.44
CA LEU A 39 12.23 12.25 -0.63
C LEU A 39 12.53 10.99 -1.45
N LEU A 40 12.10 10.95 -2.71
CA LEU A 40 12.28 9.80 -3.60
C LEU A 40 13.64 9.66 -4.34
N PRO A 41 14.50 10.69 -4.53
CA PRO A 41 15.62 10.58 -5.45
C PRO A 41 16.80 9.68 -5.05
N SER A 42 16.85 9.07 -3.85
CA SER A 42 18.05 8.35 -3.39
C SER A 42 17.82 6.92 -2.88
N GLU A 43 17.88 6.00 -3.84
CA GLU A 43 18.52 4.67 -3.82
C GLU A 43 17.97 3.52 -2.97
N HIS A 44 17.14 3.70 -1.95
CA HIS A 44 16.70 2.55 -1.14
C HIS A 44 15.37 1.94 -1.64
N GLY A 45 15.48 0.74 -2.20
CA GLY A 45 14.37 -0.16 -2.48
C GLY A 45 14.42 -1.39 -1.59
N ILE A 46 13.36 -2.18 -1.60
CA ILE A 46 13.34 -3.48 -0.92
C ILE A 46 13.64 -4.59 -1.90
N SER A 47 14.20 -5.68 -1.41
CA SER A 47 14.40 -6.88 -2.19
C SER A 47 13.07 -7.57 -2.50
N LYS A 48 13.04 -8.34 -3.59
CA LYS A 48 11.89 -9.18 -3.93
C LYS A 48 11.54 -10.20 -2.84
N GLU A 49 12.53 -10.64 -2.06
CA GLU A 49 12.29 -11.58 -0.95
C GLU A 49 11.52 -10.90 0.18
N GLU A 50 11.83 -9.64 0.50
CA GLU A 50 11.06 -8.84 1.44
C GLU A 50 9.63 -8.61 0.96
N VAL A 51 9.43 -8.34 -0.33
CA VAL A 51 8.08 -8.25 -0.92
C VAL A 51 7.33 -9.57 -0.71
N LYS A 52 7.96 -10.71 -1.03
CA LYS A 52 7.36 -12.04 -0.85
C LYS A 52 6.92 -12.30 0.59
N HIS A 53 7.77 -11.91 1.55
CA HIS A 53 7.50 -12.04 2.98
C HIS A 53 6.33 -11.16 3.40
N GLU A 54 6.29 -9.91 2.94
CA GLU A 54 5.23 -8.95 3.24
C GLU A 54 3.85 -9.45 2.76
N ILE A 55 3.77 -9.93 1.53
CA ILE A 55 2.51 -10.43 0.96
C ILE A 55 2.21 -11.88 1.32
N MET A 56 3.09 -12.52 2.09
CA MET A 56 3.02 -13.93 2.51
C MET A 56 2.67 -14.90 1.37
N SER A 57 3.33 -14.74 0.22
CA SER A 57 2.99 -15.46 -1.01
C SER A 57 4.16 -16.25 -1.61
N ASN A 58 3.91 -16.92 -2.74
CA ASN A 58 4.93 -17.66 -3.47
C ASN A 58 5.65 -16.77 -4.52
N HIS A 59 6.75 -17.28 -5.08
CA HIS A 59 7.57 -16.55 -6.04
C HIS A 59 6.80 -16.13 -7.30
N PHE A 60 5.93 -17.01 -7.82
CA PHE A 60 5.13 -16.75 -9.00
C PHE A 60 4.14 -15.60 -8.77
N MET A 61 3.45 -15.62 -7.64
CA MET A 61 2.51 -14.56 -7.27
C MET A 61 3.23 -13.23 -7.02
N THR A 62 4.37 -13.28 -6.33
CA THR A 62 5.20 -12.09 -6.06
C THR A 62 5.63 -11.42 -7.37
N ASN A 63 6.08 -12.20 -8.36
CA ASN A 63 6.41 -11.68 -9.69
C ASN A 63 5.22 -10.98 -10.33
N LYS A 64 4.06 -11.65 -10.38
CA LYS A 64 2.87 -11.05 -10.97
C LYS A 64 2.45 -9.77 -10.29
N VAL A 65 2.54 -9.70 -8.95
CA VAL A 65 2.23 -8.45 -8.22
C VAL A 65 3.19 -7.35 -8.63
N LEU A 66 4.49 -7.62 -8.68
CA LEU A 66 5.50 -6.65 -9.08
C LEU A 66 5.37 -6.21 -10.54
N GLU A 67 5.08 -7.15 -11.45
CA GLU A 67 4.80 -6.88 -12.87
C GLU A 67 3.61 -5.92 -13.00
N ASN A 68 2.49 -6.19 -12.33
CA ASN A 68 1.31 -5.31 -12.36
C ASN A 68 1.61 -3.92 -11.79
N LEU A 69 2.30 -3.84 -10.63
CA LEU A 69 2.68 -2.56 -10.03
C LEU A 69 3.60 -1.75 -10.94
N GLN A 70 4.49 -2.42 -11.68
CA GLN A 70 5.39 -1.78 -12.64
C GLN A 70 4.64 -1.33 -13.90
N GLU A 71 3.74 -2.14 -14.44
CA GLU A 71 2.87 -1.78 -15.57
C GLU A 71 1.99 -0.56 -15.25
N GLU A 72 1.51 -0.45 -14.00
CA GLU A 72 0.77 0.72 -13.51
C GLU A 72 1.67 1.93 -13.18
N GLY A 73 3.00 1.78 -13.31
CA GLY A 73 3.97 2.85 -13.03
C GLY A 73 4.09 3.22 -11.54
N LEU A 74 3.64 2.36 -10.64
CA LEU A 74 3.64 2.58 -9.19
C LEU A 74 4.99 2.22 -8.54
N VAL A 75 5.72 1.30 -9.18
CA VAL A 75 7.09 0.90 -8.76
C VAL A 75 8.01 0.80 -9.97
N GLU A 76 9.31 0.91 -9.71
CA GLU A 76 10.40 0.60 -10.63
C GLU A 76 11.20 -0.58 -10.07
N ILE A 77 11.51 -1.56 -10.92
CA ILE A 77 12.43 -2.65 -10.57
C ILE A 77 13.80 -2.30 -11.12
N ARG A 78 14.77 -2.08 -10.22
CA ARG A 78 16.15 -1.77 -10.54
C ARG A 78 17.02 -3.01 -10.35
N GLN A 79 18.01 -3.17 -11.23
CA GLN A 79 19.01 -4.22 -11.11
C GLN A 79 20.38 -3.57 -10.89
N ARG A 80 20.94 -3.74 -9.68
CA ARG A 80 22.27 -3.22 -9.32
C ARG A 80 23.13 -4.38 -8.84
N GLU A 81 24.28 -4.59 -9.47
CA GLU A 81 25.25 -5.64 -9.09
C GLU A 81 24.65 -7.05 -8.93
N GLY A 82 23.65 -7.38 -9.76
CA GLY A 82 22.95 -8.68 -9.71
C GLY A 82 21.87 -8.80 -8.64
N ARG A 83 21.60 -7.75 -7.86
CA ARG A 83 20.49 -7.67 -6.91
C ARG A 83 19.30 -6.95 -7.52
N TYR A 84 18.11 -7.46 -7.24
CA TYR A 84 16.83 -6.86 -7.63
C TYR A 84 16.32 -5.99 -6.49
N GLU A 85 16.09 -4.72 -6.79
CA GLU A 85 15.51 -3.74 -5.87
C GLU A 85 14.20 -3.22 -6.45
N VAL A 86 13.17 -3.22 -5.62
CA VAL A 86 11.87 -2.63 -5.94
C VAL A 86 11.83 -1.26 -5.28
N VAL A 87 11.64 -0.22 -6.08
CA VAL A 87 11.60 1.18 -5.65
C VAL A 87 10.22 1.75 -5.95
N ILE A 88 9.65 2.49 -5.01
CA ILE A 88 8.34 3.14 -5.21
C ILE A 88 8.49 4.45 -6.01
N THR A 89 7.52 4.73 -6.89
CA THR A 89 7.46 5.99 -7.64
C THR A 89 6.61 7.03 -6.90
N LYS A 90 6.67 8.29 -7.35
CA LYS A 90 5.75 9.34 -6.87
C LYS A 90 4.29 8.93 -7.05
N ALA A 91 3.98 8.33 -8.21
CA ALA A 91 2.65 7.80 -8.49
C ALA A 91 2.27 6.68 -7.50
N GLY A 92 3.20 5.79 -7.16
CA GLY A 92 3.00 4.74 -6.15
C GLY A 92 2.63 5.28 -4.78
N VAL A 93 3.34 6.32 -4.30
CA VAL A 93 3.06 6.94 -2.99
C VAL A 93 1.68 7.60 -2.96
N LEU A 94 1.34 8.36 -4.01
CA LEU A 94 0.03 9.01 -4.11
C LEU A 94 -1.11 8.00 -4.26
N TYR A 95 -0.87 6.92 -5.00
CA TYR A 95 -1.83 5.83 -5.16
C TYR A 95 -2.15 5.18 -3.82
N ILE A 96 -1.14 4.81 -3.02
CA ILE A 96 -1.37 4.11 -1.75
C ILE A 96 -2.02 5.02 -0.71
N ARG A 97 -1.72 6.32 -0.71
CA ARG A 97 -2.45 7.30 0.10
C ARG A 97 -3.94 7.26 -0.20
N LYS A 98 -4.32 7.44 -1.47
CA LYS A 98 -5.72 7.44 -1.90
C LYS A 98 -6.41 6.10 -1.61
N TYR A 99 -5.71 5.00 -1.79
CA TYR A 99 -6.24 3.67 -1.54
C TYR A 99 -6.47 3.44 -0.04
N ASN A 100 -5.52 3.83 0.82
CA ASN A 100 -5.69 3.75 2.27
C ASN A 100 -6.87 4.61 2.74
N GLU A 101 -7.00 5.85 2.25
CA GLU A 101 -8.14 6.73 2.53
C GLU A 101 -9.48 6.06 2.13
N PHE A 102 -9.53 5.44 0.95
CA PHE A 102 -10.71 4.70 0.50
C PHE A 102 -11.07 3.53 1.43
N PHE A 103 -10.09 2.75 1.88
CA PHE A 103 -10.34 1.64 2.82
C PHE A 103 -10.80 2.15 4.17
N PHE A 104 -10.21 3.22 4.70
CA PHE A 104 -10.66 3.82 5.96
C PHE A 104 -12.12 4.27 5.86
N GLN A 105 -12.50 4.96 4.77
CA GLN A 105 -13.88 5.38 4.53
C GLN A 105 -14.83 4.18 4.40
N LEU A 106 -14.43 3.14 3.67
CA LEU A 106 -15.24 1.93 3.50
C LEU A 106 -15.47 1.21 4.84
N TYR A 107 -14.42 1.06 5.66
CA TYR A 107 -14.54 0.45 6.98
C TYR A 107 -15.40 1.30 7.92
N GLU A 108 -15.21 2.62 7.91
CA GLU A 108 -16.03 3.55 8.69
C GLU A 108 -17.52 3.45 8.29
N GLU A 109 -17.81 3.42 6.99
CA GLU A 109 -19.17 3.24 6.49
C GLU A 109 -19.75 1.89 6.92
N GLN A 110 -19.00 0.79 6.78
CA GLN A 110 -19.45 -0.54 7.21
C GLN A 110 -19.72 -0.59 8.72
N ILE A 111 -18.85 0.01 9.53
CA ILE A 111 -19.02 0.12 10.99
C ILE A 111 -20.30 0.93 11.29
N ARG A 112 -20.46 2.11 10.66
CA ARG A 112 -21.67 2.95 10.82
C ARG A 112 -22.93 2.19 10.42
N GLN A 113 -22.95 1.52 9.28
CA GLN A 113 -24.09 0.74 8.80
C GLN A 113 -24.42 -0.44 9.73
N HIS A 114 -23.40 -1.14 10.22
CA HIS A 114 -23.57 -2.25 11.16
C HIS A 114 -24.20 -1.80 12.48
N TYR A 115 -23.74 -0.67 13.01
CA TYR A 115 -24.21 -0.13 14.29
C TYR A 115 -25.42 0.81 14.17
N ARG A 116 -25.85 1.17 12.94
CA ARG A 116 -27.08 1.94 12.70
C ARG A 116 -28.31 1.32 13.37
N TYR A 117 -28.37 -0.01 13.41
CA TYR A 117 -29.51 -0.75 13.99
C TYR A 117 -29.21 -1.40 15.35
N ARG A 118 -27.94 -1.45 15.77
CA ARG A 118 -27.50 -2.08 17.02
C ARG A 118 -27.00 -1.10 18.09
N GLY A 119 -26.77 0.16 17.72
CA GLY A 119 -26.08 1.17 18.53
C GLY A 119 -24.57 0.95 18.58
N LEU A 120 -23.78 2.03 18.69
CA LEU A 120 -22.32 1.91 18.77
C LEU A 120 -21.89 1.19 20.06
N PRO A 121 -20.87 0.30 20.00
CA PRO A 121 -20.29 -0.33 21.17
C PRO A 121 -19.74 0.70 22.15
N THR A 122 -19.66 0.35 23.43
CA THR A 122 -19.19 1.24 24.50
C THR A 122 -17.82 1.85 24.24
N TRP A 123 -16.91 1.16 23.54
CA TRP A 123 -15.58 1.67 23.17
C TRP A 123 -15.60 2.69 22.01
N ALA A 124 -16.66 2.73 21.19
CA ALA A 124 -16.78 3.62 20.04
C ALA A 124 -17.58 4.90 20.35
N ARG A 125 -18.30 4.94 21.49
CA ARG A 125 -19.11 6.11 21.92
C ARG A 125 -18.28 7.35 22.27
N THR A 126 -16.97 7.22 22.42
CA THR A 126 -16.05 8.35 22.62
C THR A 126 -15.73 9.13 21.36
N MET A 127 -16.08 8.62 20.16
CA MET A 127 -15.88 9.33 18.89
C MET A 127 -17.00 10.33 18.55
N ASP A 128 -18.01 10.46 19.42
CA ASP A 128 -19.16 11.35 19.31
C ASP A 128 -18.99 12.69 20.08
N LYS A 129 -17.77 13.00 20.54
CA LYS A 129 -17.45 14.27 21.23
C LYS A 129 -16.54 15.16 20.40
#